data_AF-A0A2T2W7T0-F1
#
_entry.id   AF-A0A2T2W7T0-F1
#
_cell.length_a   1.000
_cell.length_b   1.000
_cell.length_c   1.000
_cell.angle_alpha   90.00
_cell.angle_beta   90.00
_cell.angle_gamma   90.00
#
_symmetry.space_group_name_H-M   'P 1'
#
loop_
_entity.id
_entity.type
_entity.pdbx_description
1 polymer ?
#
loop_
_entity_poly.entity_id
_entity_poly.type
_entity_poly.pdbx_seq_one_letter_code
_entity_poly.pdbx_strand_id
1 'polypeptide(L)'
;MSDQNSYELLGLTEASTFEEIQEARDRLVDQYAEEPKQQAAVEAAYDAILMERLRLRQEGKIKVPDRIRFAENVPEPPPPTKT
;
A
#
# COMPACT_ATOMS: atom_id res chain seq x y z
N MET A 1 -1.78 -4.74 -18.10
CA MET A 1 -0.48 -5.43 -18.21
C MET A 1 0.62 -4.51 -17.67
N SER A 2 0.47 -3.98 -16.47
CA SER A 2 1.36 -2.90 -16.00
C SER A 2 1.81 -3.08 -14.55
N ASP A 3 1.09 -3.88 -13.76
CA ASP A 3 1.35 -4.05 -12.33
C ASP A 3 2.53 -5.01 -12.11
N GLN A 4 2.50 -6.15 -12.78
CA GLN A 4 3.59 -7.15 -12.79
C GLN A 4 4.95 -6.52 -13.12
N ASN A 5 4.99 -5.60 -14.09
CA ASN A 5 6.24 -4.97 -14.54
C ASN A 5 6.87 -4.11 -13.43
N SER A 6 6.06 -3.47 -12.58
CA SER A 6 6.56 -2.60 -11.51
C SER A 6 7.15 -3.43 -10.35
N TYR A 7 6.48 -4.51 -9.94
CA TYR A 7 7.02 -5.42 -8.93
C TYR A 7 8.27 -6.13 -9.44
N GLU A 8 8.26 -6.62 -10.69
CA GLU A 8 9.42 -7.28 -11.30
C GLU A 8 10.63 -6.35 -11.43
N LEU A 9 10.43 -5.07 -11.76
CA LEU A 9 11.49 -4.04 -11.78
C LEU A 9 12.16 -3.86 -10.42
N LEU A 10 11.42 -4.03 -9.32
CA LEU A 10 11.98 -3.99 -7.96
C LEU A 10 12.47 -5.36 -7.46
N GLY A 11 12.30 -6.43 -8.25
CA GLY A 11 12.60 -7.81 -7.83
C GLY A 11 11.63 -8.34 -6.77
N LEU A 12 10.38 -7.90 -6.81
CA LEU A 12 9.32 -8.19 -5.86
C LEU A 12 8.17 -8.96 -6.49
N THR A 13 7.20 -9.35 -5.67
CA THR A 13 5.94 -9.94 -6.12
C THR A 13 4.78 -9.12 -5.58
N GLU A 14 3.58 -9.29 -6.14
CA GLU A 14 2.37 -8.64 -5.62
C GLU A 14 2.09 -8.98 -4.15
N ALA A 15 2.59 -10.14 -3.67
CA ALA A 15 2.48 -10.58 -2.29
C ALA A 15 3.44 -9.88 -1.32
N SER A 16 4.42 -9.12 -1.83
CA SER A 16 5.41 -8.45 -0.99
C SER A 16 4.75 -7.45 -0.04
N THR A 17 5.27 -7.35 1.17
CA THR A 17 4.82 -6.39 2.17
C THR A 17 5.25 -4.97 1.81
N PHE A 18 4.65 -3.98 2.48
CA PHE A 18 5.05 -2.59 2.27
C PHE A 18 6.52 -2.35 2.64
N GLU A 19 6.99 -2.98 3.72
CA GLU A 19 8.38 -2.88 4.19
C GLU A 19 9.35 -3.46 3.17
N GLU A 20 9.06 -4.64 2.61
CA GLU A 20 9.87 -5.25 1.53
C GLU A 20 9.94 -4.36 0.28
N ILE A 21 8.86 -3.63 -0.04
CA ILE A 21 8.83 -2.70 -1.16
C ILE A 21 9.74 -1.49 -0.91
N GLN A 22 9.70 -0.92 0.30
CA GLN A 22 10.56 0.20 0.68
C GLN A 22 12.03 -0.21 0.67
N GLU A 23 12.37 -1.35 1.28
CA GLU A 23 13.74 -1.87 1.31
C GLU A 23 14.30 -2.13 -0.09
N ALA A 24 13.49 -2.69 -1.00
CA ALA A 24 13.90 -2.92 -2.38
C ALA A 24 14.17 -1.62 -3.12
N ARG A 25 13.31 -0.61 -2.94
CA ARG A 25 13.48 0.72 -3.53
C ARG A 25 14.76 1.38 -3.03
N ASP A 26 14.98 1.43 -1.72
CA ASP A 26 16.17 2.07 -1.14
C ASP A 26 17.46 1.38 -1.60
N ARG A 27 17.48 0.04 -1.59
CA ARG A 27 18.60 -0.76 -2.10
C ARG A 27 18.92 -0.46 -3.57
N LEU A 28 17.90 -0.36 -4.43
CA LEU A 28 18.09 -0.12 -5.86
C LEU A 28 18.49 1.34 -6.15
N VAL A 29 17.94 2.30 -5.42
CA VAL A 29 18.36 3.71 -5.53
C VAL A 29 19.83 3.87 -5.17
N ASP A 30 20.29 3.22 -4.11
CA ASP A 30 21.70 3.20 -3.71
C ASP A 30 22.57 2.48 -4.76
N GLN A 31 22.10 1.35 -5.29
CA GLN A 31 22.80 0.60 -6.34
C GLN A 31 22.98 1.44 -7.62
N TYR A 32 22.00 2.27 -7.96
CA TYR A 32 22.00 3.11 -9.15
C TYR A 32 22.41 4.56 -8.87
N ALA A 33 23.21 4.83 -7.82
CA ALA A 33 23.64 6.17 -7.42
C ALA A 33 24.20 7.03 -8.58
N GLU A 34 24.87 6.40 -9.55
CA GLU A 34 25.48 7.08 -10.71
C GLU A 34 24.61 7.02 -11.98
N GLU A 35 23.44 6.38 -11.91
CA GLU A 35 22.54 6.15 -13.03
C GLU A 35 21.16 6.80 -12.80
N PRO A 36 21.03 8.13 -13.00
CA PRO A 36 19.80 8.86 -12.65
C PRO A 36 18.57 8.38 -13.42
N LYS A 37 18.76 7.81 -14.62
CA LYS A 37 17.67 7.19 -15.39
C LYS A 37 17.13 5.93 -14.71
N GLN A 38 18.00 5.11 -14.14
CA GLN A 38 17.60 3.90 -13.43
C GLN A 38 16.94 4.24 -12.10
N GLN A 39 17.48 5.22 -11.36
CA GLN A 39 16.82 5.74 -10.16
C GLN A 39 15.40 6.24 -10.45
N ALA A 40 15.22 7.01 -11.52
CA ALA A 40 13.90 7.47 -11.93
C ALA A 40 12.94 6.30 -12.27
N ALA A 41 13.44 5.22 -12.87
CA ALA A 41 12.64 4.03 -13.15
C ALA A 41 12.24 3.28 -11.87
N VAL A 42 13.16 3.18 -10.90
CA VAL A 42 12.91 2.58 -9.57
C VAL A 42 11.85 3.37 -8.81
N GLU A 43 11.96 4.69 -8.77
CA GLU A 43 10.98 5.57 -8.11
C GLU A 43 9.61 5.49 -8.80
N ALA A 44 9.58 5.48 -10.14
CA ALA A 44 8.33 5.34 -10.89
C ALA A 44 7.65 3.98 -10.64
N ALA A 45 8.42 2.90 -10.53
CA ALA A 45 7.89 1.58 -10.19
C ALA A 45 7.34 1.54 -8.76
N TYR A 46 8.04 2.18 -7.81
CA TYR A 46 7.59 2.32 -6.43
C TYR A 46 6.26 3.10 -6.33
N ASP A 47 6.16 4.24 -7.02
CA ASP A 47 4.94 5.05 -7.09
C ASP A 47 3.76 4.29 -7.73
N ALA A 48 4.02 3.52 -8.80
CA ALA A 48 3.00 2.71 -9.45
C ALA A 48 2.40 1.66 -8.49
N ILE A 49 3.26 0.96 -7.73
CA ILE A 49 2.84 -0.02 -6.71
C ILE A 49 2.00 0.65 -5.61
N LEU A 50 2.41 1.83 -5.14
CA LEU A 50 1.67 2.58 -4.13
C LEU A 50 0.26 2.96 -4.62
N MET A 51 0.17 3.48 -5.84
CA MET A 51 -1.10 3.90 -6.44
C MET A 51 -2.03 2.70 -6.68
N GLU A 52 -1.48 1.57 -7.10
CA GLU A 52 -2.23 0.33 -7.27
C GLU A 52 -2.79 -0.17 -5.93
N ARG A 53 -1.97 -0.25 -4.88
CA ARG A 53 -2.42 -0.68 -3.54
C ARG A 53 -3.46 0.28 -2.96
N LEU A 54 -3.29 1.58 -3.18
CA LEU A 54 -4.29 2.57 -2.81
C LEU A 54 -5.63 2.32 -3.54
N ARG A 55 -5.58 2.05 -4.85
CA ARG A 55 -6.76 1.71 -5.66
C ARG A 55 -7.43 0.43 -5.16
N LEU A 56 -6.67 -0.64 -4.90
CA LEU A 56 -7.20 -1.89 -4.34
C LEU A 56 -7.84 -1.70 -2.96
N ARG A 57 -7.28 -0.81 -2.13
CA ARG A 57 -7.90 -0.43 -0.84
C ARG A 57 -9.23 0.28 -1.06
N GLN A 58 -9.29 1.25 -1.97
CA GLN A 58 -10.52 1.98 -2.28
C GLN A 58 -11.60 1.06 -2.89
N GLU A 59 -11.20 0.06 -3.66
CA GLU A 59 -12.10 -0.97 -4.21
C GLU A 59 -12.55 -2.02 -3.18
N GLY A 60 -12.05 -1.96 -1.94
CA GLY A 60 -12.38 -2.94 -0.89
C GLY A 60 -11.76 -4.33 -1.10
N LYS A 61 -10.78 -4.46 -2.00
CA LYS A 61 -10.09 -5.72 -2.31
C LYS A 61 -8.95 -6.04 -1.34
N ILE A 62 -8.41 -5.02 -0.66
CA ILE A 62 -7.45 -5.24 0.42
C ILE A 62 -8.22 -5.61 1.68
N LYS A 63 -8.08 -6.88 2.12
CA LYS A 63 -8.65 -7.35 3.38
C LYS A 63 -8.12 -6.50 4.52
N VAL A 64 -9.01 -5.76 5.17
CA VAL A 64 -8.70 -5.06 6.42
C VAL A 64 -8.58 -6.13 7.51
N PRO A 65 -7.48 -6.19 8.28
CA PRO A 65 -7.43 -7.06 9.45
C PRO A 65 -8.57 -6.69 10.41
N ASP A 66 -9.31 -7.68 10.91
CA ASP A 66 -10.49 -7.52 11.80
C ASP A 66 -10.22 -6.72 13.09
N ARG A 67 -8.96 -6.38 13.40
CA ARG A 67 -8.57 -5.56 14.56
C ARG A 67 -8.78 -4.05 14.37
N ILE A 68 -9.13 -3.58 13.17
CA ILE A 68 -9.57 -2.18 12.99
C ILE A 68 -11.08 -2.14 13.27
N ARG A 69 -11.44 -1.95 14.55
CA ARG A 69 -12.80 -1.51 14.89
C ARG A 69 -12.96 -0.12 14.29
N PHE A 70 -13.76 0.00 13.23
CA PHE A 70 -14.39 1.28 12.92
C PHE A 70 -15.07 1.75 14.21
N ALA A 71 -15.04 3.06 14.48
CA ALA A 71 -15.88 3.64 15.54
C ALA A 71 -17.33 3.41 15.14
N GLU A 72 -17.83 2.22 15.44
CA GLU A 72 -19.23 1.87 15.32
C GLU A 72 -19.94 2.87 16.23
N ASN A 73 -20.70 3.77 15.62
CA ASN A 73 -21.45 4.80 16.31
C ASN A 73 -22.48 4.05 17.17
N VAL A 74 -22.14 3.76 18.42
CA VAL A 74 -23.02 3.05 19.35
C VAL A 74 -24.25 3.95 19.50
N PRO A 75 -25.45 3.55 19.04
CA PRO A 75 -26.63 4.35 19.26
C PRO A 75 -26.84 4.48 20.77
N GLU A 76 -26.88 5.72 21.25
CA GLU A 76 -27.12 6.04 22.65
C GLU A 76 -28.46 5.42 23.08
N PRO A 77 -28.53 4.67 24.21
CA PRO A 77 -29.77 4.03 24.63
C PRO A 77 -30.84 5.09 24.91
N PRO A 78 -32.12 4.83 24.58
CA PRO A 78 -33.19 5.81 24.75
C PRO A 78 -33.33 6.20 26.23
N PRO A 79 -33.61 7.49 26.52
CA PRO A 79 -33.68 7.97 27.89
C PRO A 79 -34.82 7.29 28.66
N PRO A 80 -34.63 6.99 29.96
CA PRO A 80 -35.65 6.32 30.76
C PRO A 80 -36.88 7.22 30.91
N THR A 81 -38.04 6.69 30.54
CA THR A 81 -39.34 7.28 30.80
C THR A 81 -39.57 7.37 32.30
N LYS A 82 -39.55 8.60 32.85
CA LYS A 82 -40.01 8.86 34.21
C LYS A 82 -41.51 8.54 34.29
N THR A 83 -41.85 7.61 35.17
CA THR A 83 -43.23 7.30 35.57
C THR A 83 -43.69 8.27 36.65
#